data_AF-A0A8K0DEB8-F1
#
_entry.id   AF-A0A8K0DEB8-F1
#
_cell.length_a   1.000
_cell.length_b   1.000
_cell.length_c   1.000
_cell.angle_alpha   90.00
_cell.angle_beta   90.00
_cell.angle_gamma   90.00
#
_symmetry.space_group_name_H-M   'P 1'
#
loop_
_entity.id
_entity.type
_entity.pdbx_description
1 polymer ?
#
loop_
_entity_poly.entity_id
_entity_poly.type
_entity_poly.pdbx_seq_one_letter_code
_entity_poly.pdbx_strand_id
1 'polypeptide(L)'
;MLLLLTVFAFLIKTGTCEPILRTCEPIRVELCTGLGYNVTGMPNLGGNELQQDADYTLKTFSPLIQYGCSSQLKLFLCSVYVPMCTEKVANPIGPCRGLCENVRSRCYPVLQGFGFPWPDALNCSRFPEENNHEHMCMEGPKNIGIDTTVPVVPTIQNLECPPNHIKNTKSSENCIPICGSDFLFDSSEKKFAEVWVTVWTVTCFVCSVAATLTISIGGGRIRARPLVGLSLCYCFISAGLILRTINGRSTASCQSELSSADSRSELQEDGLENPNCAFVFLFLYYFGMAADLWWVCLISWWVAKVGLSWPPEKLKNLTSFLHVAAWGLPAAQTVAALVRRDVDADELTGKIEERGRQLLDMFIKKEGCKLALSIGGNLIEICIRE
;
A
#
# COMPACT_ATOMS: atom_id res chain seq x y z
N MET A 1 -34.02 12.82 -18.96
CA MET A 1 -33.32 11.62 -18.43
C MET A 1 -32.78 10.73 -19.55
N LEU A 2 -33.59 10.35 -20.56
CA LEU A 2 -33.11 9.59 -21.75
C LEU A 2 -32.13 10.36 -22.67
N LEU A 3 -32.32 11.68 -22.81
CA LEU A 3 -31.44 12.53 -23.64
C LEU A 3 -30.06 12.79 -23.02
N LEU A 4 -29.95 12.74 -21.69
CA LEU A 4 -28.68 12.90 -20.98
C LEU A 4 -27.86 11.59 -21.01
N LEU A 5 -28.53 10.44 -20.97
CA LEU A 5 -27.90 9.13 -21.12
C LEU A 5 -27.38 8.87 -22.54
N THR A 6 -28.07 9.38 -23.56
CA THR A 6 -27.63 9.24 -24.97
C THR A 6 -26.45 10.14 -25.31
N VAL A 7 -26.38 11.36 -24.77
CA VAL A 7 -25.20 12.24 -24.91
C VAL A 7 -23.99 11.67 -24.15
N PHE A 8 -24.20 11.07 -22.97
CA PHE A 8 -23.13 10.38 -22.22
C PHE A 8 -22.63 9.12 -22.95
N ALA A 9 -23.52 8.37 -23.59
CA ALA A 9 -23.15 7.21 -24.43
C ALA A 9 -22.45 7.60 -25.74
N PHE A 10 -22.76 8.76 -26.33
CA PHE A 10 -22.13 9.21 -27.58
C PHE A 10 -20.74 9.85 -27.37
N LEU A 11 -20.46 10.35 -26.16
CA LEU A 11 -19.12 10.83 -25.77
C LEU A 11 -18.15 9.69 -25.45
N ILE A 12 -18.65 8.47 -25.18
CA ILE A 12 -17.87 7.24 -25.12
C ILE A 12 -17.75 6.69 -26.55
N LYS A 13 -17.09 7.46 -27.43
CA LYS A 13 -16.61 6.87 -28.68
C LYS A 13 -15.59 5.80 -28.32
N THR A 14 -15.87 4.58 -28.76
CA THR A 14 -15.02 3.39 -28.75
C THR A 14 -13.58 3.74 -29.12
N GLY A 15 -12.71 3.91 -28.13
CA GLY A 15 -11.28 3.70 -28.33
C GLY A 15 -11.11 2.20 -28.50
N THR A 16 -10.94 1.76 -29.74
CA THR A 16 -10.39 0.43 -30.01
C THR A 16 -9.07 0.33 -29.28
N CYS A 17 -8.89 -0.70 -28.45
CA CYS A 17 -7.59 -1.05 -27.88
C CYS A 17 -6.69 -1.44 -29.05
N GLU A 18 -5.93 -0.49 -29.55
CA GLU A 18 -4.79 -0.76 -30.41
C GLU A 18 -3.78 -1.51 -29.52
N PRO A 19 -3.28 -2.69 -29.93
CA PRO A 19 -2.35 -3.45 -29.11
C PRO A 19 -1.14 -2.54 -28.84
N ILE A 20 -0.92 -2.19 -27.56
CA ILE A 20 0.25 -1.43 -27.15
C ILE A 20 1.44 -2.26 -27.60
N LEU A 21 2.12 -1.79 -28.66
CA LEU A 21 3.41 -2.31 -29.06
C LEU A 21 4.36 -1.97 -27.92
N ARG A 22 4.49 -2.89 -26.96
CA ARG A 22 5.34 -2.71 -25.79
C ARG A 22 6.76 -2.50 -26.29
N THR A 23 7.29 -1.31 -26.06
CA THR A 23 8.65 -0.94 -26.49
C THR A 23 9.62 -1.42 -25.42
N CYS A 24 10.64 -2.17 -25.81
CA CYS A 24 11.69 -2.58 -24.88
C CYS A 24 12.52 -1.35 -24.45
N GLU A 25 12.82 -1.24 -23.16
CA GLU A 25 13.60 -0.14 -22.61
C GLU A 25 14.86 -0.67 -21.87
N PRO A 26 15.94 0.13 -21.81
CA PRO A 26 17.16 -0.30 -21.12
C PRO A 26 16.91 -0.49 -19.62
N ILE A 27 17.57 -1.51 -19.05
CA ILE A 27 17.48 -1.81 -17.61
C ILE A 27 18.19 -0.71 -16.82
N ARG A 28 17.46 -0.10 -15.87
CA ARG A 28 17.98 0.91 -14.93
C ARG A 28 18.18 0.37 -13.52
N VAL A 29 17.64 -0.82 -13.24
CA VAL A 29 17.71 -1.47 -11.94
C VAL A 29 19.09 -2.07 -11.74
N GLU A 30 19.91 -1.48 -10.86
CA GLU A 30 21.31 -1.88 -10.65
C GLU A 30 21.45 -3.36 -10.26
N LEU A 31 20.55 -3.86 -9.41
CA LEU A 31 20.53 -5.26 -8.99
C LEU A 31 20.43 -6.20 -10.20
N CYS A 32 19.69 -5.85 -11.24
CA CYS A 32 19.43 -6.72 -12.39
C CYS A 32 20.38 -6.49 -13.58
N THR A 33 21.46 -5.72 -13.38
CA THR A 33 22.51 -5.57 -14.39
C THR A 33 23.41 -6.81 -14.47
N GLY A 34 23.95 -7.10 -15.67
CA GLY A 34 24.93 -8.18 -15.86
C GLY A 34 24.35 -9.60 -15.90
N LEU A 35 23.03 -9.76 -16.08
CA LEU A 35 22.35 -11.07 -16.12
C LEU A 35 22.28 -11.73 -17.50
N GLY A 36 22.91 -11.12 -18.53
CA GLY A 36 22.93 -11.63 -19.90
C GLY A 36 21.93 -10.97 -20.86
N TYR A 37 21.13 -10.01 -20.37
CA TYR A 37 20.28 -9.14 -21.18
C TYR A 37 20.29 -7.72 -20.61
N ASN A 38 20.06 -6.73 -21.47
CA ASN A 38 20.18 -5.30 -21.13
C ASN A 38 18.88 -4.50 -21.32
N VAL A 39 17.83 -5.15 -21.81
CA VAL A 39 16.54 -4.52 -22.09
C VAL A 39 15.39 -5.30 -21.45
N THR A 40 14.43 -4.56 -20.91
CA THR A 40 13.24 -5.06 -20.23
C THR A 40 11.98 -4.48 -20.87
N GLY A 41 10.83 -5.06 -20.55
CA GLY A 41 9.53 -4.62 -21.04
C GLY A 41 8.56 -4.47 -19.87
N MET A 42 7.86 -3.33 -19.84
CA MET A 42 6.87 -3.01 -18.80
C MET A 42 5.43 -3.10 -19.36
N PRO A 43 4.42 -3.35 -18.52
CA PRO A 43 4.50 -3.80 -17.12
C PRO A 43 5.17 -5.18 -16.97
N ASN A 44 5.84 -5.38 -15.84
CA ASN A 44 6.55 -6.63 -15.53
C ASN A 44 5.58 -7.75 -15.08
N LEU A 45 6.11 -8.95 -14.81
CA LEU A 45 5.29 -10.11 -14.41
C LEU A 45 4.82 -10.03 -12.95
N GLY A 46 5.49 -9.20 -12.14
CA GLY A 46 5.11 -8.88 -10.76
C GLY A 46 3.97 -7.85 -10.64
N GLY A 47 3.60 -7.19 -11.73
CA GLY A 47 2.53 -6.20 -11.78
C GLY A 47 2.97 -4.74 -11.65
N ASN A 48 4.27 -4.43 -11.59
CA ASN A 48 4.73 -3.05 -11.61
C ASN A 48 4.65 -2.47 -13.03
N GLU A 49 4.27 -1.20 -13.12
CA GLU A 49 4.19 -0.45 -14.38
C GLU A 49 5.51 0.26 -14.72
N LEU A 50 6.29 0.63 -13.71
CA LEU A 50 7.56 1.35 -13.86
C LEU A 50 8.75 0.55 -13.31
N GLN A 51 9.92 0.66 -13.96
CA GLN A 51 11.15 0.03 -13.46
C GLN A 51 11.55 0.53 -12.06
N GLN A 52 11.22 1.77 -11.71
CA GLN A 52 11.51 2.33 -10.39
C GLN A 52 10.71 1.60 -9.28
N ASP A 53 9.44 1.29 -9.53
CA ASP A 53 8.62 0.53 -8.59
C ASP A 53 9.12 -0.91 -8.44
N ALA A 54 9.61 -1.48 -9.54
CA ALA A 54 10.27 -2.79 -9.54
C ALA A 54 11.57 -2.77 -8.71
N ASP A 55 12.37 -1.70 -8.80
CA ASP A 55 13.58 -1.51 -7.98
C ASP A 55 13.26 -1.47 -6.48
N TYR A 56 12.27 -0.66 -6.07
CA TYR A 56 11.81 -0.65 -4.67
C TYR A 56 11.32 -2.02 -4.21
N THR A 57 10.55 -2.71 -5.05
CA THR A 57 10.07 -4.06 -4.74
C THR A 57 11.24 -5.04 -4.58
N LEU A 58 12.22 -4.99 -5.47
CA LEU A 58 13.41 -5.84 -5.42
C LEU A 58 14.29 -5.56 -4.20
N LYS A 59 14.40 -4.29 -3.77
CA LYS A 59 15.14 -3.91 -2.56
C LYS A 59 14.58 -4.60 -1.30
N THR A 60 13.27 -4.85 -1.23
CA THR A 60 12.67 -5.60 -0.10
C THR A 60 13.21 -7.03 0.03
N PHE A 61 13.68 -7.64 -1.08
CA PHE A 61 14.31 -8.96 -1.08
C PHE A 61 15.81 -8.93 -0.78
N SER A 62 16.44 -7.76 -0.62
CA SER A 62 17.89 -7.65 -0.35
C SER A 62 18.37 -8.48 0.85
N PRO A 63 17.65 -8.54 1.99
CA PRO A 63 18.04 -9.40 3.11
C PRO A 63 18.08 -10.88 2.73
N LEU A 64 17.11 -11.36 1.94
CA LEU A 64 17.03 -12.75 1.49
C LEU A 64 18.13 -13.06 0.44
N ILE A 65 18.45 -12.09 -0.41
CA ILE A 65 19.56 -12.18 -1.36
C ILE A 65 20.90 -12.27 -0.62
N GLN A 66 21.10 -11.44 0.41
CA GLN A 66 22.30 -11.45 1.25
C GLN A 66 22.41 -12.72 2.09
N TYR A 67 21.28 -13.27 2.56
CA TYR A 67 21.25 -14.56 3.25
C TYR A 67 21.76 -15.70 2.35
N GLY A 68 21.53 -15.61 1.04
CA GLY A 68 22.16 -16.51 0.08
C GLY A 68 21.56 -17.92 0.04
N CYS A 69 20.26 -18.07 0.32
CA CYS A 69 19.57 -19.37 0.30
C CYS A 69 19.67 -20.11 -1.06
N SER A 70 19.76 -19.37 -2.17
CA SER A 70 19.99 -19.93 -3.50
C SER A 70 20.83 -18.98 -4.34
N SER A 71 21.83 -19.53 -5.05
CA SER A 71 22.63 -18.78 -6.03
C SER A 71 21.81 -18.27 -7.21
N GLN A 72 20.64 -18.86 -7.44
CA GLN A 72 19.73 -18.50 -8.53
C GLN A 72 18.65 -17.49 -8.12
N LEU A 73 18.57 -17.10 -6.84
CA LEU A 73 17.52 -16.19 -6.33
C LEU A 73 17.53 -14.84 -7.07
N LYS A 74 18.72 -14.25 -7.24
CA LYS A 74 18.88 -12.97 -7.95
C LYS A 74 18.35 -13.03 -9.38
N LEU A 75 18.72 -14.09 -10.12
CA LEU A 75 18.26 -14.31 -11.49
C LEU A 75 16.74 -14.48 -11.54
N PHE A 76 16.19 -15.29 -10.62
CA PHE A 76 14.75 -15.52 -10.53
C PHE A 76 13.97 -14.22 -10.26
N LEU A 77 14.36 -13.45 -9.25
CA LEU A 77 13.68 -12.19 -8.92
C LEU A 77 13.73 -11.19 -10.10
N CYS A 78 14.90 -11.03 -10.72
CA CYS A 78 15.02 -10.17 -11.89
C CYS A 78 14.22 -10.69 -13.09
N SER A 79 14.12 -11.99 -13.30
CA SER A 79 13.28 -12.55 -14.37
C SER A 79 11.77 -12.30 -14.19
N VAL A 80 11.31 -11.99 -12.98
CA VAL A 80 9.91 -11.65 -12.70
C VAL A 80 9.68 -10.14 -12.75
N TYR A 81 10.54 -9.37 -12.07
CA TYR A 81 10.35 -7.93 -11.89
C TYR A 81 11.02 -7.07 -12.96
N VAL A 82 12.03 -7.60 -13.66
CA VAL A 82 12.74 -6.95 -14.76
C VAL A 82 12.94 -7.96 -15.91
N PRO A 83 11.84 -8.53 -16.45
CA PRO A 83 11.91 -9.63 -17.40
C PRO A 83 12.59 -9.22 -18.72
N MET A 84 13.18 -10.20 -19.42
CA MET A 84 13.81 -9.93 -20.71
C MET A 84 12.76 -9.53 -21.76
N CYS A 85 13.07 -8.52 -22.57
CA CYS A 85 12.22 -8.07 -23.67
C CYS A 85 12.91 -8.23 -25.03
N THR A 86 12.14 -8.54 -26.07
CA THR A 86 12.60 -8.57 -27.45
C THR A 86 11.46 -8.14 -28.38
N GLU A 87 11.77 -7.40 -29.43
CA GLU A 87 10.77 -6.91 -30.39
C GLU A 87 10.04 -8.05 -31.14
N LYS A 88 10.61 -9.26 -31.12
CA LYS A 88 10.05 -10.45 -31.77
C LYS A 88 8.94 -11.12 -30.96
N VAL A 89 8.75 -10.73 -29.69
CA VAL A 89 7.84 -11.39 -28.76
C VAL A 89 7.01 -10.34 -28.04
N ALA A 90 5.68 -10.48 -28.11
CA ALA A 90 4.77 -9.48 -27.55
C ALA A 90 4.81 -9.40 -26.01
N ASN A 91 5.12 -10.51 -25.34
CA ASN A 91 5.17 -10.61 -23.88
C ASN A 91 6.63 -10.71 -23.37
N PRO A 92 6.95 -10.07 -22.23
CA PRO A 92 8.25 -10.25 -21.60
C PRO A 92 8.52 -11.72 -21.23
N ILE A 93 9.77 -12.14 -21.39
CA ILE A 93 10.23 -13.50 -21.13
C ILE A 93 10.63 -13.59 -19.66
N GLY A 94 9.92 -14.43 -18.91
CA GLY A 94 10.10 -14.66 -17.47
C GLY A 94 10.86 -15.93 -17.11
N PRO A 95 10.86 -16.36 -15.85
CA PRO A 95 11.45 -17.64 -15.43
C PRO A 95 10.62 -18.82 -15.90
N CYS A 96 11.28 -19.97 -16.12
CA CYS A 96 10.59 -21.24 -16.19
C CYS A 96 10.23 -21.73 -14.77
N ARG A 97 9.23 -22.61 -14.67
CA ARG A 97 8.75 -23.18 -13.41
C ARG A 97 9.86 -23.92 -12.66
N GLY A 98 10.74 -24.63 -13.38
CA GLY A 98 11.89 -25.32 -12.77
C GLY A 98 12.83 -24.39 -12.00
N LEU A 99 13.10 -23.18 -12.54
CA LEU A 99 13.91 -22.16 -11.86
C LEU A 99 13.20 -21.66 -10.60
N CYS A 100 11.89 -21.39 -10.70
CA CYS A 100 11.07 -20.95 -9.56
C CYS A 100 11.06 -21.99 -8.44
N GLU A 101 10.75 -23.25 -8.74
CA GLU A 101 10.65 -24.31 -7.72
C GLU A 101 12.01 -24.61 -7.08
N ASN A 102 13.11 -24.50 -7.84
CA ASN A 102 14.45 -24.63 -7.29
C ASN A 102 14.75 -23.55 -6.24
N VAL A 103 14.44 -22.29 -6.56
CA VAL A 103 14.62 -21.17 -5.63
C VAL A 103 13.66 -21.29 -4.45
N ARG A 104 12.39 -21.60 -4.70
CA ARG A 104 11.35 -21.75 -3.68
C ARG A 104 11.72 -22.83 -2.67
N SER A 105 12.16 -24.01 -3.11
CA SER A 105 12.52 -25.12 -2.20
C SER A 105 13.63 -24.75 -1.20
N ARG A 106 14.54 -23.83 -1.56
CA ARG A 106 15.65 -23.39 -0.70
C ARG A 106 15.33 -22.14 0.11
N CYS A 107 14.59 -21.20 -0.46
CA CYS A 107 14.35 -19.90 0.15
C CYS A 107 13.01 -19.80 0.89
N TYR A 108 12.02 -20.63 0.56
CA TYR A 108 10.75 -20.65 1.26
C TYR A 108 10.87 -21.08 2.74
N PRO A 109 11.68 -22.09 3.11
CA PRO A 109 11.89 -22.42 4.53
C PRO A 109 12.48 -21.26 5.32
N VAL A 110 13.32 -20.44 4.69
CA VAL A 110 13.90 -19.23 5.29
C VAL A 110 12.82 -18.18 5.54
N LEU A 111 11.97 -17.90 4.53
CA LEU A 111 10.84 -16.99 4.67
C LEU A 111 9.84 -17.45 5.74
N GLN A 112 9.52 -18.74 5.75
CA GLN A 112 8.63 -19.34 6.74
C GLN A 112 9.21 -19.24 8.15
N GLY A 113 10.53 -19.42 8.28
CA GLY A 113 11.25 -19.22 9.54
C GLY A 113 11.20 -17.80 10.08
N PHE A 114 10.84 -16.81 9.25
CA PHE A 114 10.59 -15.42 9.65
C PHE A 114 9.10 -15.05 9.64
N GLY A 115 8.19 -16.03 9.52
CA GLY A 115 6.74 -15.82 9.52
C GLY A 115 6.16 -15.26 8.22
N PHE A 116 6.93 -15.21 7.12
CA PHE A 116 6.46 -14.70 5.82
C PHE A 116 5.99 -15.83 4.89
N PRO A 117 4.80 -15.69 4.25
CA PRO A 117 4.36 -16.61 3.23
C PRO A 117 5.13 -16.42 1.92
N TRP A 118 5.04 -17.39 1.01
CA TRP A 118 5.58 -17.23 -0.34
C TRP A 118 4.72 -16.23 -1.12
N PRO A 119 5.29 -15.16 -1.70
CA PRO A 119 4.51 -14.11 -2.38
C PRO A 119 3.75 -14.63 -3.61
N ASP A 120 2.51 -14.15 -3.81
CA ASP A 120 1.66 -14.53 -4.95
C ASP A 120 2.24 -14.12 -6.32
N ALA A 121 3.00 -13.03 -6.36
CA ALA A 121 3.75 -12.61 -7.54
C ALA A 121 4.83 -13.63 -7.96
N LEU A 122 5.32 -14.44 -7.01
CA LEU A 122 6.35 -15.46 -7.22
C LEU A 122 5.78 -16.88 -7.29
N ASN A 123 4.46 -17.04 -7.35
CA ASN A 123 3.82 -18.36 -7.38
C ASN A 123 4.24 -19.15 -8.64
N CYS A 124 4.93 -20.27 -8.43
CA CYS A 124 5.54 -21.05 -9.50
C CYS A 124 4.54 -21.63 -10.52
N SER A 125 3.28 -21.84 -10.12
CA SER A 125 2.22 -22.30 -11.01
C SER A 125 1.89 -21.31 -12.13
N ARG A 126 2.28 -20.03 -11.98
CA ARG A 126 2.07 -18.98 -12.99
C ARG A 126 3.08 -19.04 -14.14
N PHE A 127 4.18 -19.78 -13.96
CA PHE A 127 5.28 -19.82 -14.93
C PHE A 127 5.20 -21.07 -15.83
N PRO A 128 5.64 -20.98 -17.10
CA PRO A 128 5.70 -22.11 -18.02
C PRO A 128 6.62 -23.23 -17.52
N GLU A 129 6.29 -24.48 -17.80
CA GLU A 129 7.10 -25.63 -17.35
C GLU A 129 8.45 -25.72 -18.06
N GLU A 130 8.44 -25.57 -19.39
CA GLU A 130 9.60 -25.73 -20.25
C GLU A 130 9.69 -24.58 -21.25
N ASN A 131 10.92 -24.28 -21.67
CA ASN A 131 11.18 -23.30 -22.71
C ASN A 131 10.98 -23.95 -24.09
N ASN A 132 9.93 -23.56 -24.81
CA ASN A 132 9.60 -24.10 -26.12
C ASN A 132 9.14 -23.00 -27.10
N HIS A 133 8.76 -23.37 -28.33
CA HIS A 133 8.34 -22.42 -29.37
C HIS A 133 7.03 -21.68 -29.05
N GLU A 134 6.20 -22.21 -28.16
CA GLU A 134 4.92 -21.62 -27.74
C GLU A 134 5.07 -20.75 -26.48
N HIS A 135 5.99 -21.14 -25.59
CA HIS A 135 6.25 -20.50 -24.30
C HIS A 135 7.75 -20.33 -24.08
N MET A 136 8.24 -19.11 -24.27
CA MET A 136 9.63 -18.76 -23.96
C MET A 136 9.78 -18.43 -22.47
N CYS A 137 10.77 -19.07 -21.84
CA CYS A 137 11.12 -18.80 -20.44
C CYS A 137 12.60 -19.08 -20.16
N MET A 138 13.11 -18.55 -19.05
CA MET A 138 14.49 -18.72 -18.61
C MET A 138 14.64 -19.91 -17.66
N GLU A 139 15.40 -20.93 -18.07
CA GLU A 139 15.64 -22.15 -17.27
C GLU A 139 16.64 -21.96 -16.12
N GLY A 140 17.41 -20.86 -16.12
CA GLY A 140 18.51 -20.63 -15.19
C GLY A 140 19.74 -21.51 -15.48
N PRO A 141 20.90 -21.19 -14.89
CA PRO A 141 22.08 -22.03 -15.02
C PRO A 141 21.81 -23.40 -14.40
N LYS A 142 21.95 -24.47 -15.20
CA LYS A 142 21.86 -25.85 -14.72
C LYS A 142 22.91 -26.04 -13.62
N ASN A 143 22.48 -26.53 -12.46
CA ASN A 143 23.39 -26.85 -11.36
C ASN A 143 24.43 -27.86 -11.86
N ILE A 144 25.62 -27.40 -12.25
CA ILE A 144 26.79 -28.25 -12.40
C ILE A 144 27.06 -28.77 -10.99
N GLY A 145 26.94 -30.09 -10.81
CA GLY A 145 26.83 -30.76 -9.52
C GLY A 145 27.78 -30.25 -8.45
N ILE A 146 27.30 -29.32 -7.64
CA ILE A 146 27.74 -29.19 -6.26
C ILE A 146 26.87 -30.19 -5.49
N ASP A 147 27.56 -31.25 -5.10
CA ASP A 147 27.11 -32.39 -4.33
C ASP A 147 25.98 -32.08 -3.33
N THR A 148 24.82 -32.66 -3.58
CA THR A 148 23.62 -32.59 -2.74
C THR A 148 23.76 -33.40 -1.44
N THR A 149 24.96 -33.89 -1.09
CA THR A 149 25.20 -34.70 0.11
C THR A 149 25.85 -33.96 1.27
N VAL A 150 26.07 -32.64 1.18
CA VAL A 150 26.21 -31.86 2.42
C VAL A 150 24.79 -31.61 2.92
N PRO A 151 24.28 -32.33 3.96
CA PRO A 151 23.18 -31.77 4.70
C PRO A 151 23.64 -30.38 5.06
N VAL A 152 22.89 -29.36 4.66
CA VAL A 152 22.87 -28.13 5.44
C VAL A 152 22.35 -28.62 6.79
N VAL A 153 23.28 -29.09 7.62
CA VAL A 153 23.09 -29.20 9.05
C VAL A 153 22.55 -27.82 9.37
N PRO A 154 21.32 -27.70 9.92
CA PRO A 154 20.95 -26.47 10.55
C PRO A 154 21.93 -26.39 11.71
N THR A 155 23.11 -25.82 11.45
CA THR A 155 23.92 -25.27 12.51
C THR A 155 22.89 -24.44 13.24
N ILE A 156 22.75 -24.71 14.53
CA ILE A 156 22.15 -23.78 15.47
C ILE A 156 23.08 -22.56 15.46
N GLN A 157 23.17 -21.88 14.31
CA GLN A 157 23.36 -20.47 14.24
C GLN A 157 22.10 -20.01 14.96
N ASN A 158 22.30 -19.43 16.14
CA ASN A 158 21.39 -18.41 16.62
C ASN A 158 20.79 -17.74 15.40
N LEU A 159 19.46 -17.80 15.25
CA LEU A 159 18.73 -17.27 14.10
C LEU A 159 18.94 -15.74 14.09
N GLU A 160 20.15 -15.28 13.82
CA GLU A 160 20.57 -13.90 13.96
C GLU A 160 19.74 -13.15 12.93
N CYS A 161 18.92 -12.21 13.40
CA CYS A 161 18.08 -11.46 12.50
C CYS A 161 18.96 -10.73 11.47
N PRO A 162 18.46 -10.52 10.23
CA PRO A 162 19.15 -9.70 9.25
C PRO A 162 19.58 -8.35 9.85
N PRO A 163 20.62 -7.70 9.29
CA PRO A 163 20.96 -6.34 9.71
C PRO A 163 19.70 -5.47 9.72
N ASN A 164 19.60 -4.57 10.71
CA ASN A 164 18.44 -3.71 10.94
C ASN A 164 17.15 -4.41 11.45
N HIS A 165 17.23 -5.65 11.93
CA HIS A 165 16.11 -6.37 12.55
C HIS A 165 16.50 -6.99 13.89
N ILE A 166 15.55 -7.18 14.80
CA ILE A 166 15.76 -7.87 16.08
C ILE A 166 14.68 -8.93 16.33
N LYS A 167 14.98 -9.91 17.18
CA LYS A 167 14.05 -11.00 17.51
C LYS A 167 12.93 -10.47 18.39
N ASN A 168 11.69 -10.81 18.04
CA ASN A 168 10.52 -10.52 18.85
C ASN A 168 10.65 -11.22 20.22
N THR A 169 10.49 -10.45 21.30
CA THR A 169 10.55 -10.92 22.69
C THR A 169 9.39 -11.84 23.09
N LYS A 170 8.25 -11.76 22.40
CA LYS A 170 7.07 -12.62 22.60
C LYS A 170 7.09 -13.88 21.73
N SER A 171 7.85 -13.89 20.63
CA SER A 171 8.02 -15.03 19.72
C SER A 171 9.43 -15.05 19.15
N SER A 172 10.31 -15.92 19.66
CA SER A 172 11.71 -16.02 19.23
C SER A 172 11.92 -16.38 17.75
N GLU A 173 10.84 -16.66 17.01
CA GLU A 173 10.85 -17.04 15.59
C GLU A 173 10.60 -15.84 14.65
N ASN A 174 10.11 -14.70 15.13
CA ASN A 174 9.82 -13.54 14.25
C ASN A 174 10.87 -12.42 14.43
N CYS A 175 11.38 -11.87 13.32
CA CYS A 175 12.27 -10.70 13.32
C CYS A 175 11.47 -9.42 13.00
N ILE A 176 11.63 -8.39 13.83
CA ILE A 176 10.96 -7.09 13.70
C ILE A 176 12.01 -6.05 13.24
N PRO A 177 11.69 -5.14 12.32
CA PRO A 177 12.59 -4.06 11.92
C PRO A 177 12.90 -3.12 13.09
N ILE A 178 14.16 -2.68 13.17
CA ILE A 178 14.62 -1.69 14.13
C ILE A 178 14.10 -0.31 13.68
N CYS A 179 13.50 0.42 14.61
CA CYS A 179 13.00 1.75 14.34
C CYS A 179 14.11 2.70 13.85
N GLY A 180 13.84 3.40 12.74
CA GLY A 180 14.76 4.40 12.19
C GLY A 180 15.92 3.81 11.38
N SER A 181 15.93 2.50 11.14
CA SER A 181 16.94 1.85 10.32
C SER A 181 16.69 2.02 8.82
N ASP A 182 17.75 2.21 8.04
CA ASP A 182 17.64 2.45 6.60
C ASP A 182 17.51 1.12 5.85
N PHE A 183 16.29 0.56 5.84
CA PHE A 183 15.99 -0.71 5.17
C PHE A 183 15.10 -0.56 3.92
N LEU A 184 13.98 0.19 4.00
CA LEU A 184 13.12 0.53 2.85
C LEU A 184 13.38 1.93 2.30
N PHE A 185 13.74 2.86 3.19
CA PHE A 185 13.90 4.27 2.88
C PHE A 185 15.17 4.78 3.53
N ASP A 186 15.88 5.66 2.83
CA ASP A 186 17.08 6.28 3.36
C ASP A 186 16.73 7.40 4.36
N SER A 187 17.65 7.70 5.28
CA SER A 187 17.50 8.79 6.26
C SER A 187 17.18 10.15 5.62
N SER A 188 17.65 10.43 4.40
CA SER A 188 17.31 11.66 3.66
C SER A 188 15.87 11.68 3.17
N GLU A 189 15.35 10.54 2.68
CA GLU A 189 13.97 10.40 2.23
C GLU A 189 13.01 10.52 3.41
N LYS A 190 13.36 9.91 4.55
CA LYS A 190 12.60 10.03 5.80
C LYS A 190 12.48 11.47 6.27
N LYS A 191 13.58 12.24 6.24
CA LYS A 191 13.61 13.67 6.59
C LYS A 191 12.80 14.53 5.63
N PHE A 192 12.91 14.26 4.33
CA PHE A 192 12.12 14.98 3.32
C PHE A 192 10.62 14.78 3.56
N ALA A 193 10.18 13.53 3.75
CA ALA A 193 8.78 13.22 4.03
C ALA A 193 8.28 13.89 5.31
N GLU A 194 9.10 13.92 6.37
CA GLU A 194 8.76 14.59 7.63
C GLU A 194 8.54 16.09 7.46
N VAL A 195 9.47 16.79 6.79
CA VAL A 195 9.34 18.23 6.52
C VAL A 195 8.11 18.49 5.64
N TRP A 196 7.93 17.70 4.59
CA TRP A 196 6.81 17.83 3.66
C TRP A 196 5.46 17.67 4.35
N VAL A 197 5.27 16.60 5.11
CA VAL A 197 4.03 16.33 5.85
C VAL A 197 3.76 17.42 6.89
N THR A 198 4.79 17.91 7.58
CA THR A 198 4.65 18.99 8.58
C THR A 198 4.13 20.28 7.94
N VAL A 199 4.72 20.70 6.81
CA VAL A 199 4.32 21.94 6.11
C VAL A 199 2.85 21.86 5.64
N TRP A 200 2.46 20.77 5.00
CA TRP A 200 1.09 20.59 4.51
C TRP A 200 0.07 20.47 5.64
N THR A 201 0.46 19.84 6.75
CA THR A 201 -0.39 19.72 7.94
C THR A 201 -0.66 21.08 8.58
N VAL A 202 0.37 21.89 8.81
CA VAL A 202 0.21 23.22 9.42
C VAL A 202 -0.65 24.12 8.52
N THR A 203 -0.41 24.07 7.22
CA THR A 203 -1.22 24.81 6.23
C THR A 203 -2.68 24.36 6.27
N CYS A 204 -2.94 23.05 6.26
CA CYS A 204 -4.28 22.48 6.35
C CYS A 204 -4.99 22.89 7.65
N PHE A 205 -4.28 22.87 8.78
CA PHE A 205 -4.82 23.26 10.08
C PHE A 205 -5.28 24.72 10.08
N VAL A 206 -4.43 25.65 9.65
CA VAL A 206 -4.75 27.08 9.59
C VAL A 206 -5.94 27.33 8.65
N CYS A 207 -5.95 26.73 7.46
CA CYS A 207 -7.05 26.86 6.51
C CYS A 207 -8.36 26.28 7.06
N SER A 208 -8.31 25.11 7.72
CA SER A 208 -9.50 24.42 8.25
C SER A 208 -10.10 25.16 9.45
N VAL A 209 -9.27 25.74 10.33
CA VAL A 209 -9.72 26.59 11.43
C VAL A 209 -10.40 27.85 10.89
N ALA A 210 -9.76 28.53 9.94
CA ALA A 210 -10.33 29.72 9.31
C ALA A 210 -11.66 29.42 8.60
N ALA A 211 -11.74 28.30 7.87
CA ALA A 211 -12.97 27.84 7.23
C ALA A 211 -14.06 27.54 8.26
N THR A 212 -13.75 26.79 9.32
CA THR A 212 -14.71 26.43 10.36
C THR A 212 -15.27 27.66 11.07
N LEU A 213 -14.41 28.64 11.41
CA LEU A 213 -14.83 29.91 12.01
C LEU A 213 -15.71 30.71 11.05
N THR A 214 -15.29 30.86 9.80
CA THR A 214 -16.01 31.64 8.78
C THR A 214 -17.39 31.05 8.49
N ILE A 215 -17.49 29.73 8.33
CA ILE A 215 -18.74 29.05 8.00
C ILE A 215 -19.69 29.01 9.21
N SER A 216 -19.15 28.89 10.43
CA SER A 216 -19.95 28.87 11.67
C SER A 216 -20.52 30.24 12.02
N ILE A 217 -19.73 31.30 11.85
CA ILE A 217 -20.12 32.69 12.15
C ILE A 217 -20.97 33.29 11.01
N GLY A 218 -20.65 32.98 9.75
CA GLY A 218 -21.32 33.53 8.57
C GLY A 218 -22.84 33.27 8.55
N GLY A 219 -23.64 34.32 8.72
CA GLY A 219 -25.11 34.31 8.74
C GLY A 219 -25.75 34.28 7.35
N GLY A 220 -25.38 33.32 6.50
CA GLY A 220 -25.95 33.16 5.15
C GLY A 220 -27.21 32.28 5.10
N ARG A 221 -28.16 32.62 4.21
CA ARG A 221 -29.53 32.06 4.12
C ARG A 221 -29.60 30.56 3.77
N ILE A 222 -28.52 29.93 3.31
CA ILE A 222 -28.43 28.47 3.11
C ILE A 222 -27.00 27.98 3.42
N ARG A 223 -26.74 27.59 4.67
CA ARG A 223 -25.50 26.90 5.06
C ARG A 223 -25.49 25.49 4.48
N ALA A 224 -24.47 25.14 3.69
CA ALA A 224 -24.16 23.74 3.41
C ALA A 224 -23.68 23.10 4.71
N ARG A 225 -24.62 22.61 5.52
CA ARG A 225 -24.34 21.99 6.84
C ARG A 225 -23.25 20.90 6.79
N PRO A 226 -23.15 20.07 5.74
CA PRO A 226 -22.06 19.10 5.62
C PRO A 226 -20.66 19.71 5.56
N LEU A 227 -20.52 20.94 5.07
CA LEU A 227 -19.23 21.60 4.91
C LEU A 227 -18.57 21.92 6.27
N VAL A 228 -19.38 22.21 7.30
CA VAL A 228 -18.88 22.43 8.67
C VAL A 228 -18.33 21.14 9.27
N GLY A 229 -19.00 20.01 9.04
CA GLY A 229 -18.52 18.70 9.48
C GLY A 229 -17.20 18.34 8.82
N LEU A 230 -17.10 18.56 7.50
CA LEU A 230 -15.88 18.31 6.74
C LEU A 230 -14.70 19.18 7.21
N SER A 231 -14.90 20.49 7.41
CA SER A 231 -13.83 21.37 7.88
C SER A 231 -13.38 21.04 9.31
N LEU A 232 -14.31 20.60 10.16
CA LEU A 232 -14.02 20.15 11.52
C LEU A 232 -13.19 18.86 11.51
N CYS A 233 -13.50 17.89 10.65
CA CYS A 233 -12.71 16.66 10.51
C CYS A 233 -11.26 16.96 10.11
N TYR A 234 -11.03 17.80 9.10
CA TYR A 234 -9.66 18.16 8.69
C TYR A 234 -8.90 18.96 9.75
N CYS A 235 -9.60 19.73 10.58
CA CYS A 235 -9.01 20.38 11.75
C CYS A 235 -8.48 19.36 12.76
N PHE A 236 -9.27 18.33 13.09
CA PHE A 236 -8.83 17.26 14.01
C PHE A 236 -7.74 16.38 13.41
N ILE A 237 -7.86 15.96 12.14
CA ILE A 237 -6.79 15.18 11.46
C ILE A 237 -5.46 15.95 11.53
N SER A 238 -5.48 17.24 11.21
CA SER A 238 -4.27 18.06 11.23
C SER A 238 -3.74 18.27 12.64
N ALA A 239 -4.60 18.40 13.65
CA ALA A 239 -4.18 18.46 15.05
C ALA A 239 -3.48 17.18 15.51
N GLY A 240 -3.98 16.00 15.11
CA GLY A 240 -3.34 14.71 15.39
C GLY A 240 -1.93 14.61 14.78
N LEU A 241 -1.76 15.07 13.55
CA LEU A 241 -0.45 15.13 12.89
C LEU A 241 0.50 16.14 13.57
N ILE A 242 0.00 17.31 13.99
CA ILE A 242 0.81 18.29 14.73
C ILE A 242 1.28 17.71 16.07
N LEU A 243 0.39 17.06 16.83
CA LEU A 243 0.74 16.39 18.08
C LEU A 243 1.84 15.35 17.87
N ARG A 244 1.76 14.59 16.78
CA ARG A 244 2.83 13.65 16.39
C ARG A 244 4.16 14.35 16.11
N THR A 245 4.16 15.48 15.39
CA THR A 245 5.41 16.22 15.12
C THR A 245 6.05 16.80 16.39
N ILE A 246 5.24 17.28 17.34
CA ILE A 246 5.72 17.84 18.61
C ILE A 246 6.34 16.76 19.50
N ASN A 247 5.71 15.59 19.56
CA ASN A 247 6.18 14.47 20.38
C ASN A 247 7.33 13.68 19.73
N GLY A 248 7.66 13.96 18.47
CA GLY A 248 8.68 13.26 17.70
C GLY A 248 8.15 11.99 17.04
N ARG A 249 8.58 11.73 15.79
CA ARG A 249 8.16 10.57 14.99
C ARG A 249 8.42 9.23 15.68
N SER A 250 9.55 9.11 16.38
CA SER A 250 9.96 7.87 17.04
C SER A 250 9.10 7.52 18.24
N THR A 251 8.50 8.48 18.96
CA THR A 251 7.67 8.16 20.14
C THR A 251 6.27 7.69 19.76
N ALA A 252 5.82 7.95 18.53
CA ALA A 252 4.54 7.47 18.02
C ALA A 252 4.66 6.06 17.41
N SER A 253 5.81 5.72 16.81
CA SER A 253 5.98 4.47 16.06
C SER A 253 6.88 3.45 16.76
N CYS A 254 7.65 3.87 17.77
CA CYS A 254 8.71 3.05 18.35
C CYS A 254 8.62 2.99 19.87
N GLN A 255 8.73 1.76 20.40
CA GLN A 255 8.83 1.52 21.83
C GLN A 255 10.29 1.33 22.20
N SER A 256 10.71 1.95 23.31
CA SER A 256 12.00 1.66 23.93
C SER A 256 11.80 0.59 25.00
N GLU A 257 12.14 -0.66 24.70
CA GLU A 257 12.26 -1.71 25.72
C GLU A 257 13.63 -1.59 26.40
N LEU A 258 13.64 -1.30 27.71
CA LEU A 258 14.84 -1.34 28.54
C LEU A 258 15.12 -2.79 28.93
N SER A 259 15.64 -3.59 27.99
CA SER A 259 16.24 -4.88 28.32
C SER A 259 17.77 -4.77 28.33
N SER A 260 18.34 -5.20 29.45
CA SER A 260 19.74 -5.03 29.86
C SER A 260 20.77 -5.40 28.78
N ALA A 261 21.65 -4.42 28.49
CA ALA A 261 22.91 -4.45 27.75
C ALA A 261 22.96 -3.87 26.32
N ASP A 262 21.84 -3.50 25.68
CA ASP A 262 21.90 -2.75 24.41
C ASP A 262 20.62 -1.92 24.17
N SER A 263 20.76 -0.59 24.15
CA SER A 263 19.62 0.34 24.02
C SER A 263 19.14 0.42 22.56
N ARG A 264 18.22 -0.45 22.14
CA ARG A 264 17.63 -0.42 20.78
C ARG A 264 16.10 -0.30 20.83
N SER A 265 15.53 0.51 19.94
CA SER A 265 14.09 0.79 19.85
C SER A 265 13.40 -0.09 18.81
N GLU A 266 12.38 -0.84 19.23
CA GLU A 266 11.56 -1.71 18.39
C GLU A 266 10.38 -0.97 17.77
N LEU A 267 9.89 -1.45 16.63
CA LEU A 267 8.61 -0.99 16.06
C LEU A 267 7.46 -1.53 16.91
N GLN A 268 6.51 -0.65 17.27
CA GLN A 268 5.42 -0.97 18.20
C GLN A 268 4.42 -1.98 17.58
N GLU A 269 4.44 -3.24 18.02
CA GLU A 269 3.44 -4.26 17.61
C GLU A 269 2.07 -4.07 18.29
N ASP A 270 2.01 -3.42 19.46
CA ASP A 270 0.75 -3.13 20.19
C ASP A 270 0.57 -1.60 20.34
N GLY A 271 0.11 -0.92 19.27
CA GLY A 271 -0.04 0.55 19.21
C GLY A 271 -0.89 1.22 20.31
N LEU A 272 -1.61 0.44 21.12
CA LEU A 272 -2.50 0.92 22.18
C LEU A 272 -1.81 1.12 23.53
N GLU A 273 -0.59 0.59 23.74
CA GLU A 273 0.11 0.74 25.03
C GLU A 273 0.65 2.17 25.23
N ASN A 274 1.03 2.83 24.15
CA ASN A 274 1.47 4.22 24.19
C ASN A 274 0.28 5.18 23.97
N PRO A 275 -0.11 5.98 24.97
CA PRO A 275 -1.27 6.87 24.86
C PRO A 275 -1.10 7.89 23.73
N ASN A 276 0.12 8.35 23.44
CA ASN A 276 0.36 9.29 22.34
C ASN A 276 0.07 8.65 20.99
N CYS A 277 0.47 7.38 20.80
CA CYS A 277 0.20 6.61 19.60
C CYS A 277 -1.31 6.35 19.44
N ALA A 278 -1.98 5.95 20.52
CA ALA A 278 -3.42 5.75 20.54
C ALA A 278 -4.21 7.03 20.20
N PHE A 279 -3.80 8.20 20.73
CA PHE A 279 -4.41 9.48 20.40
C PHE A 279 -4.21 9.86 18.94
N VAL A 280 -3.00 9.73 18.40
CA VAL A 280 -2.73 10.01 16.98
C VAL A 280 -3.54 9.08 16.08
N PHE A 281 -3.57 7.78 16.39
CA PHE A 281 -4.40 6.81 15.69
C PHE A 281 -5.88 7.20 15.69
N LEU A 282 -6.45 7.49 16.87
CA LEU A 282 -7.85 7.88 16.97
C LEU A 282 -8.14 9.15 16.16
N PHE A 283 -7.23 10.14 16.18
CA PHE A 283 -7.41 11.38 15.43
C PHE A 283 -7.34 11.16 13.92
N LEU A 284 -6.44 10.32 13.43
CA LEU A 284 -6.29 10.06 12.00
C LEU A 284 -7.37 9.12 11.47
N TYR A 285 -7.62 8.03 12.17
CA TYR A 285 -8.52 6.97 11.74
C TYR A 285 -9.99 7.41 11.83
N TYR A 286 -10.44 7.85 13.00
CA TYR A 286 -11.85 8.22 13.19
C TYR A 286 -12.23 9.44 12.35
N PHE A 287 -11.45 10.53 12.44
CA PHE A 287 -11.78 11.75 11.71
C PHE A 287 -11.47 11.63 10.21
N GLY A 288 -10.52 10.79 9.79
CA GLY A 288 -10.32 10.43 8.39
C GLY A 288 -11.55 9.77 7.77
N MET A 289 -12.02 8.70 8.39
CA MET A 289 -13.24 8.00 7.97
C MET A 289 -14.48 8.91 8.02
N ALA A 290 -14.57 9.79 9.04
CA ALA A 290 -15.64 10.78 9.12
C ALA A 290 -15.56 11.85 8.02
N ALA A 291 -14.36 12.29 7.63
CA ALA A 291 -14.17 13.23 6.53
C ALA A 291 -14.68 12.65 5.21
N ASP A 292 -14.37 11.38 4.93
CA ASP A 292 -14.82 10.69 3.73
C ASP A 292 -16.35 10.60 3.67
N LEU A 293 -17.01 10.27 4.79
CA LEU A 293 -18.47 10.26 4.85
C LEU A 293 -19.06 11.67 4.75
N TRP A 294 -18.44 12.68 5.35
CA TRP A 294 -18.88 14.07 5.20
C TRP A 294 -18.75 14.57 3.76
N TRP A 295 -17.74 14.12 3.02
CA TRP A 295 -17.60 14.37 1.59
C TRP A 295 -18.76 13.78 0.79
N VAL A 296 -19.11 12.51 1.04
CA VAL A 296 -20.29 11.86 0.44
C VAL A 296 -21.59 12.60 0.82
N CYS A 297 -21.72 13.04 2.07
CA CYS A 297 -22.86 13.83 2.53
C CYS A 297 -22.95 15.18 1.82
N LEU A 298 -21.82 15.84 1.56
CA LEU A 298 -21.75 17.11 0.83
C LEU A 298 -22.21 16.94 -0.62
N ILE A 299 -21.75 15.90 -1.30
CA ILE A 299 -22.19 15.56 -2.67
C ILE A 299 -23.69 15.27 -2.68
N SER A 300 -24.17 14.44 -1.76
CA SER A 300 -25.59 14.09 -1.63
C SER A 300 -26.46 15.33 -1.41
N TRP A 301 -26.01 16.24 -0.55
CA TRP A 301 -26.66 17.52 -0.29
C TRP A 301 -26.67 18.42 -1.53
N TRP A 302 -25.56 18.49 -2.27
CA TRP A 302 -25.45 19.29 -3.48
C TRP A 302 -26.38 18.78 -4.59
N VAL A 303 -26.42 17.47 -4.82
CA VAL A 303 -27.35 16.84 -5.77
C VAL A 303 -28.80 17.06 -5.35
N ALA A 304 -29.15 16.89 -4.07
CA ALA A 304 -30.51 17.14 -3.58
C ALA A 304 -30.95 18.59 -3.77
N LYS A 305 -30.04 19.55 -3.52
CA LYS A 305 -30.33 20.98 -3.62
C LYS A 305 -30.36 21.49 -5.07
N VAL A 306 -29.34 21.17 -5.87
CA VAL A 306 -29.15 21.71 -7.23
C VAL A 306 -29.76 20.80 -8.28
N GLY A 307 -29.45 19.50 -8.21
CA GLY A 307 -29.90 18.53 -9.21
C GLY A 307 -31.39 18.20 -9.12
N LEU A 308 -31.91 18.07 -7.91
CA LEU A 308 -33.31 17.69 -7.66
C LEU A 308 -34.19 18.85 -7.17
N SER A 309 -33.59 20.02 -6.92
CA SER A 309 -34.30 21.23 -6.47
C SER A 309 -35.24 20.99 -5.26
N TRP A 310 -34.80 20.18 -4.29
CA TRP A 310 -35.64 19.80 -3.16
C TRP A 310 -36.03 21.01 -2.29
N PRO A 311 -37.26 21.03 -1.75
CA PRO A 311 -37.69 22.04 -0.80
C PRO A 311 -36.89 21.95 0.51
N PRO A 312 -36.75 23.07 1.26
CA PRO A 312 -35.91 23.14 2.45
C PRO A 312 -36.31 22.15 3.56
N GLU A 313 -37.58 21.74 3.61
CA GLU A 313 -38.09 20.75 4.56
C GLU A 313 -37.49 19.36 4.33
N LYS A 314 -37.48 18.87 3.08
CA LYS A 314 -36.85 17.60 2.71
C LYS A 314 -35.35 17.63 2.94
N LEU A 315 -34.72 18.78 2.67
CA LEU A 315 -33.29 18.99 2.89
C LEU A 315 -32.92 18.92 4.39
N LYS A 316 -33.77 19.44 5.28
CA LYS A 316 -33.57 19.36 6.74
C LYS A 316 -33.59 17.92 7.23
N ASN A 317 -34.56 17.12 6.80
CA ASN A 317 -34.66 15.70 7.19
C ASN A 317 -33.49 14.88 6.66
N LEU A 318 -33.10 15.09 5.38
CA LEU A 318 -31.91 14.46 4.80
C LEU A 318 -30.65 14.81 5.60
N THR A 319 -30.48 16.08 5.97
CA THR A 319 -29.31 16.52 6.73
C THR A 319 -29.21 15.85 8.10
N SER A 320 -30.33 15.68 8.82
CA SER A 320 -30.33 14.98 10.12
C SER A 320 -29.88 13.52 9.98
N PHE A 321 -30.38 12.82 8.96
CA PHE A 321 -29.98 11.44 8.67
C PHE A 321 -28.50 11.33 8.30
N LEU A 322 -28.03 12.20 7.39
CA LEU A 322 -26.63 12.26 6.98
C LEU A 322 -25.69 12.52 8.18
N HIS A 323 -26.10 13.38 9.11
CA HIS A 323 -25.30 13.69 10.30
C HIS A 323 -25.15 12.49 11.26
N VAL A 324 -26.21 11.68 11.43
CA VAL A 324 -26.13 10.45 12.24
C VAL A 324 -25.24 9.42 11.55
N ALA A 325 -25.39 9.25 10.23
CA ALA A 325 -24.57 8.31 9.46
C ALA A 325 -23.07 8.70 9.46
N ALA A 326 -22.77 9.98 9.22
CA ALA A 326 -21.40 10.47 9.09
C ALA A 326 -20.56 10.34 10.38
N TRP A 327 -21.17 10.38 11.57
CA TRP A 327 -20.44 10.15 12.83
C TRP A 327 -20.61 8.75 13.40
N GLY A 328 -21.77 8.12 13.19
CA GLY A 328 -22.07 6.80 13.75
C GLY A 328 -21.30 5.67 13.06
N LEU A 329 -21.20 5.70 11.72
CA LEU A 329 -20.49 4.65 10.99
C LEU A 329 -18.97 4.63 11.29
N PRO A 330 -18.25 5.76 11.30
CA PRO A 330 -16.83 5.77 11.66
C PRO A 330 -16.60 5.36 13.11
N ALA A 331 -17.53 5.70 14.02
CA ALA A 331 -17.44 5.29 15.42
C ALA A 331 -17.53 3.77 15.54
N ALA A 332 -18.52 3.15 14.89
CA ALA A 332 -18.67 1.71 14.85
C ALA A 332 -17.46 1.00 14.22
N GLN A 333 -16.91 1.55 13.13
CA GLN A 333 -15.71 1.02 12.48
C GLN A 333 -14.47 1.13 13.37
N THR A 334 -14.30 2.24 14.10
CA THR A 334 -13.18 2.44 15.03
C THR A 334 -13.25 1.47 16.19
N VAL A 335 -14.44 1.28 16.78
CA VAL A 335 -14.64 0.28 17.84
C VAL A 335 -14.32 -1.13 17.31
N ALA A 336 -14.78 -1.47 16.10
CA ALA A 336 -14.50 -2.77 15.50
C ALA A 336 -12.98 -2.99 15.25
N ALA A 337 -12.26 -1.97 14.77
CA ALA A 337 -10.81 -2.04 14.57
C ALA A 337 -10.06 -2.23 15.89
N LEU A 338 -10.44 -1.49 16.94
CA LEU A 338 -9.85 -1.63 18.28
C LEU A 338 -10.09 -3.01 18.90
N VAL A 339 -11.26 -3.62 18.64
CA VAL A 339 -11.59 -4.96 19.13
C VAL A 339 -10.77 -6.05 18.41
N ARG A 340 -10.49 -5.89 17.10
CA ARG A 340 -9.75 -6.88 16.32
C ARG A 340 -8.25 -6.90 16.60
N ARG A 341 -7.68 -5.83 17.18
CA ARG A 341 -6.26 -5.73 17.57
C ARG A 341 -5.25 -6.04 16.45
N ASP A 342 -5.64 -5.88 15.19
CA ASP A 342 -4.82 -6.23 14.03
C ASP A 342 -4.41 -4.94 13.34
N VAL A 343 -3.47 -4.16 13.90
CA VAL A 343 -3.12 -2.82 13.40
C VAL A 343 -1.59 -2.66 13.32
N ASP A 344 -1.06 -2.47 12.10
CA ASP A 344 0.37 -2.31 11.79
C ASP A 344 0.77 -0.84 11.69
N ALA A 345 1.90 -0.45 12.29
CA ALA A 345 2.44 0.89 12.16
C ALA A 345 3.35 1.01 10.91
N ASP A 346 3.04 1.92 9.99
CA ASP A 346 3.92 2.27 8.86
C ASP A 346 5.09 3.14 9.33
N GLU A 347 6.32 2.74 9.03
CA GLU A 347 7.53 3.50 9.40
C GLU A 347 7.58 4.86 8.70
N LEU A 348 7.15 4.96 7.43
CA LEU A 348 7.27 6.18 6.63
C LEU A 348 6.28 7.24 7.10
N THR A 349 5.01 6.86 7.21
CA THR A 349 3.93 7.77 7.57
C THR A 349 3.55 7.73 9.04
N GLY A 350 4.12 6.85 9.87
CA GLY A 350 3.81 6.69 11.30
C GLY A 350 2.32 6.48 11.59
N LYS A 351 1.58 5.93 10.61
CA LYS A 351 0.16 5.62 10.73
C LYS A 351 0.00 4.18 11.16
N ILE A 352 -1.01 3.90 11.98
CA ILE A 352 -1.40 2.52 12.29
C ILE A 352 -2.55 2.15 11.34
N GLU A 353 -2.37 1.12 10.51
CA GLU A 353 -3.31 0.61 9.51
C GLU A 353 -3.73 -0.83 9.86
N GLU A 354 -5.02 -1.18 9.69
CA GLU A 354 -5.50 -2.53 10.05
C GLU A 354 -4.84 -3.59 9.15
N ARG A 355 -4.10 -4.53 9.73
CA ARG A 355 -3.46 -5.64 9.01
C ARG A 355 -4.55 -6.41 8.25
N GLY A 356 -4.37 -6.60 6.95
CA GLY A 356 -5.32 -7.35 6.11
C GLY A 356 -6.60 -6.64 5.66
N ARG A 357 -6.62 -5.30 5.60
CA ARG A 357 -7.65 -4.51 4.90
C ARG A 357 -6.96 -3.38 4.12
N GLN A 358 -6.94 -3.30 2.80
CA GLN A 358 -7.89 -3.76 1.77
C GLN A 358 -9.36 -3.35 1.98
N LEU A 359 -9.73 -2.58 3.03
CA LEU A 359 -11.09 -2.03 3.11
C LEU A 359 -11.31 -0.85 2.16
N LEU A 360 -10.22 -0.15 1.79
CA LEU A 360 -10.21 0.74 0.64
C LEU A 360 -10.24 -0.04 -0.69
N ASP A 361 -9.81 -1.30 -0.73
CA ASP A 361 -10.00 -2.18 -1.91
C ASP A 361 -11.45 -2.66 -2.08
N MET A 362 -12.33 -2.50 -1.09
CA MET A 362 -13.76 -2.76 -1.31
C MET A 362 -14.47 -1.62 -2.07
N PHE A 363 -13.87 -0.41 -2.11
CA PHE A 363 -14.36 0.71 -2.92
C PHE A 363 -13.44 1.05 -4.09
N ILE A 364 -12.16 0.70 -4.03
CA ILE A 364 -11.14 0.96 -5.06
C ILE A 364 -10.19 -0.25 -5.11
N LYS A 365 -10.67 -1.41 -5.57
CA LYS A 365 -9.76 -2.49 -6.00
C LYS A 365 -8.99 -1.97 -7.21
N LYS A 366 -7.75 -1.52 -7.04
CA LYS A 366 -6.89 -1.09 -8.15
C LYS A 366 -6.25 -2.30 -8.83
N GLU A 367 -7.07 -3.24 -9.30
CA GLU A 367 -6.66 -4.20 -10.32
C GLU A 367 -6.91 -3.55 -11.68
N GLY A 368 -5.94 -2.80 -12.20
CA GLY A 368 -5.91 -2.26 -13.56
C GLY A 368 -7.17 -1.53 -14.03
N CYS A 369 -7.15 -0.20 -14.09
CA CYS A 369 -8.13 0.64 -14.81
C CYS A 369 -9.64 0.33 -14.67
N LYS A 370 -10.10 -0.38 -13.63
CA LYS A 370 -11.52 -0.74 -13.48
C LYS A 370 -12.09 -0.27 -12.15
N LEU A 371 -12.94 0.74 -12.18
CA LEU A 371 -13.87 1.03 -11.09
C LEU A 371 -15.20 0.32 -11.42
N ALA A 372 -15.68 -0.57 -10.55
CA ALA A 372 -16.97 -1.24 -10.71
C ALA A 372 -17.95 -0.79 -9.61
N LEU A 373 -19.10 -0.22 -10.00
CA LEU A 373 -20.19 0.14 -9.09
C LEU A 373 -21.38 -0.79 -9.35
N SER A 374 -21.84 -1.49 -8.30
CA SER A 374 -23.03 -2.34 -8.34
C SER A 374 -24.22 -1.62 -7.70
N ILE A 375 -25.22 -1.28 -8.52
CA ILE A 375 -26.51 -0.76 -8.05
C ILE A 375 -27.60 -1.61 -8.70
N GLY A 376 -28.31 -2.39 -7.89
CA GLY A 376 -29.50 -3.14 -8.34
C GLY A 376 -29.21 -4.33 -9.27
N GLY A 377 -28.07 -5.02 -9.09
CA GLY A 377 -27.78 -6.27 -9.80
C GLY A 377 -27.20 -6.12 -11.21
N ASN A 378 -26.93 -4.89 -11.67
CA ASN A 378 -26.17 -4.64 -12.90
C ASN A 378 -24.79 -4.06 -12.56
N LEU A 379 -23.74 -4.65 -13.14
CA LEU A 379 -22.35 -4.20 -13.03
C LEU A 379 -22.10 -3.08 -14.05
N ILE A 380 -21.68 -1.90 -13.59
CA ILE A 380 -21.24 -0.81 -14.48
C ILE A 380 -19.72 -0.67 -14.31
N GLU A 381 -18.96 -1.01 -15.35
CA GLU A 381 -17.49 -0.82 -15.42
C GLU A 381 -17.18 0.61 -15.91
N ILE A 382 -16.38 1.36 -15.16
CA ILE A 382 -15.94 2.72 -15.50
C ILE A 382 -14.41 2.72 -15.63
N CYS A 383 -13.92 2.93 -16.86
CA CYS A 383 -12.51 3.28 -17.14
C CYS A 383 -12.35 4.79 -17.12
N ILE A 384 -11.53 5.33 -16.20
CA ILE A 384 -11.09 6.73 -16.24
C ILE A 384 -9.76 6.77 -16.99
N ARG A 385 -9.68 7.58 -18.06
CA ARG A 385 -8.46 7.85 -18.82
C ARG A 385 -7.77 9.08 -18.21
N GLU A 386 -6.48 9.00 -17.91
CA GLU A 386 -5.63 10.20 -17.76
C GLU A 386 -5.25 10.76 -19.13
#